data_AF-A0A2P0QLM7-F1
#
_entry.id   AF-A0A2P0QLM7-F1
#
_cell.length_a   1.000
_cell.length_b   1.000
_cell.length_c   1.000
_cell.angle_alpha   90.00
_cell.angle_beta   90.00
_cell.angle_gamma   90.00
#
_symmetry.space_group_name_H-M   'P 1'
#
loop_
_entity.id
_entity.type
_entity.pdbx_description
1 polymer ?
#
loop_
_entity_poly.entity_id
_entity_poly.type
_entity_poly.pdbx_seq_one_letter_code
_entity_poly.pdbx_strand_id
1 'polypeptide(L)'
;MFDDIPVDVGLVHAGERIRKNDLYVELGGPEITEKFELVKVRAPELVYDGAITIIGPDISEMVPQKKYPLGILIEIAGAELEEDTEGVIERRIHEYANYIEGFMHLNQR
;
A
#
# COMPACT_ATOMS: atom_id res chain seq x y z
N MET A 1 17.49 0.04 9.91
CA MET A 1 16.54 1.11 10.28
C MET A 1 16.49 2.04 9.09
N PHE A 2 15.30 2.38 8.62
CA PHE A 2 15.15 3.31 7.49
C PHE A 2 15.33 4.72 8.05
N ASP A 3 16.27 5.50 7.49
CA ASP A 3 16.56 6.85 7.99
C ASP A 3 15.54 7.89 7.50
N ASP A 4 14.74 7.52 6.50
CA ASP A 4 13.81 8.35 5.74
C ASP A 4 12.32 8.03 5.98
N ILE A 5 12.02 7.05 6.82
CA ILE A 5 10.64 6.69 7.20
C ILE A 5 10.36 7.22 8.62
N PRO A 6 9.28 7.99 8.84
CA PRO A 6 9.03 8.66 10.12
C PRO A 6 8.49 7.75 11.23
N VAL A 7 8.28 6.47 10.93
CA VAL A 7 7.72 5.44 11.82
C VAL A 7 8.56 4.17 11.75
N ASP A 8 8.45 3.30 12.74
CA ASP A 8 9.19 2.03 12.71
C ASP A 8 8.61 1.08 11.65
N VAL A 9 9.49 0.29 11.04
CA VAL A 9 9.13 -0.71 10.02
C VAL A 9 9.79 -2.04 10.34
N GLY A 10 8.99 -3.05 10.65
CA GLY A 10 9.49 -4.37 10.98
C GLY A 10 8.42 -5.41 11.27
N LEU A 11 8.84 -6.68 11.33
CA LEU A 11 7.98 -7.84 11.57
C LEU A 11 7.23 -7.81 12.90
N VAL A 12 7.71 -7.01 13.87
CA VAL A 12 7.06 -6.81 15.16
C VAL A 12 5.66 -6.18 15.03
N HIS A 13 5.43 -5.37 13.98
CA HIS A 13 4.17 -4.66 13.75
C HIS A 13 3.15 -5.47 12.94
N ALA A 14 3.55 -6.61 12.36
CA ALA A 14 2.70 -7.42 11.47
C ALA A 14 1.36 -7.87 12.09
N GLY A 15 1.27 -7.93 13.41
CA GLY A 15 0.06 -8.29 14.16
C GLY A 15 -0.68 -7.10 14.79
N GLU A 16 -0.28 -5.86 14.51
CA GLU A 16 -0.91 -4.66 15.05
C GLU A 16 -2.38 -4.57 14.62
N ARG A 17 -3.23 -4.05 15.53
CA ARG A 17 -4.67 -3.89 15.28
C ARG A 17 -5.07 -2.47 15.65
N ILE A 18 -5.46 -1.70 14.64
CA ILE A 18 -5.95 -0.34 14.81
C ILE A 18 -7.45 -0.40 15.10
N ARG A 19 -7.84 0.04 16.30
CA ARG A 19 -9.25 0.12 16.70
C ARG A 19 -9.85 1.43 16.26
N LYS A 20 -11.18 1.50 16.23
CA LYS A 20 -11.93 2.70 15.80
C LYS A 20 -11.48 4.00 16.47
N ASN A 21 -11.15 3.94 17.77
CA ASN A 21 -10.74 5.14 18.51
C ASN A 21 -9.32 5.61 18.16
N ASP A 22 -8.49 4.71 17.62
CA ASP A 22 -7.09 4.96 17.27
C ASP A 22 -6.92 5.19 15.75
N LEU A 23 -7.96 4.91 14.96
CA LEU A 23 -7.96 5.05 13.51
C LEU A 23 -7.89 6.53 13.10
N TYR A 24 -6.83 6.96 12.42
CA TYR A 24 -6.78 8.33 11.88
C TYR A 24 -7.69 8.50 10.67
N VAL A 25 -7.56 7.64 9.65
CA VAL A 25 -8.41 7.59 8.45
C VAL A 25 -8.63 6.14 8.03
N GLU A 26 -9.75 5.84 7.35
CA GLU A 26 -9.97 4.56 6.68
C GLU A 26 -9.66 4.70 5.19
N LEU A 27 -8.70 3.92 4.69
CA LEU A 27 -8.37 3.88 3.27
C LEU A 27 -9.04 2.65 2.66
N GLY A 28 -10.05 2.89 1.82
CA GLY A 28 -10.95 1.87 1.30
C GLY A 28 -11.97 1.43 2.37
N GLY A 29 -12.00 0.13 2.63
CA GLY A 29 -12.99 -0.48 3.53
C GLY A 29 -14.32 -0.84 2.86
N PRO A 30 -15.23 -1.54 3.55
CA PRO A 30 -16.40 -2.17 2.94
C PRO A 30 -17.39 -1.20 2.26
N GLU A 31 -17.46 0.04 2.73
CA GLU A 31 -18.37 1.07 2.22
C GLU A 31 -17.84 1.81 0.99
N ILE A 32 -16.54 1.72 0.70
CA ILE A 32 -15.92 2.35 -0.46
C ILE A 32 -15.84 1.34 -1.60
N THR A 33 -16.52 1.61 -2.70
CA THR A 33 -16.54 0.73 -3.88
C THR A 33 -15.27 0.85 -4.71
N GLU A 34 -14.68 2.04 -4.77
CA GLU A 34 -13.47 2.35 -5.53
C GLU A 34 -12.23 2.13 -4.66
N LYS A 35 -11.78 0.88 -4.60
CA LYS A 35 -10.51 0.52 -3.96
C LYS A 35 -9.88 -0.62 -4.73
N PHE A 36 -8.55 -0.58 -4.86
CA PHE A 36 -7.81 -1.72 -5.40
C PHE A 36 -6.35 -1.73 -4.98
N GLU A 37 -5.74 -2.91 -5.07
CA GLU A 37 -4.29 -3.06 -5.16
C GLU A 37 -3.95 -3.91 -6.39
N LEU A 38 -2.95 -3.49 -7.14
CA LEU A 38 -2.60 -4.13 -8.41
C LEU A 38 -1.10 -4.01 -8.68
N VAL A 39 -0.47 -5.15 -8.92
CA VAL A 39 0.90 -5.21 -9.45
C VAL A 39 0.81 -5.45 -10.94
N LYS A 40 1.59 -4.73 -11.74
CA LYS A 40 1.70 -5.03 -13.17
C LYS A 40 3.14 -5.07 -13.66
N VAL A 41 3.48 -6.13 -14.40
CA VAL A 41 4.71 -6.21 -15.16
C VAL A 41 4.62 -5.28 -16.37
N ARG A 42 5.70 -4.57 -16.64
CA ARG A 42 5.83 -3.61 -17.73
C ARG A 42 7.14 -3.79 -18.47
N ALA A 43 7.17 -3.31 -19.71
CA ALA A 43 8.41 -3.13 -20.42
C ALA A 43 9.32 -2.15 -19.64
N PRO A 44 10.64 -2.40 -19.56
CA PRO A 44 11.56 -1.56 -18.78
C PRO A 44 11.51 -0.07 -19.12
N GLU A 45 11.21 0.28 -20.36
CA GLU A 45 11.17 1.67 -20.83
C GLU A 45 9.92 2.43 -20.32
N LEU A 46 8.93 1.71 -19.79
CA LEU A 46 7.70 2.28 -19.23
C LEU A 46 7.77 2.45 -17.72
N VAL A 47 8.80 1.93 -17.05
CA VAL A 47 8.96 2.03 -15.59
C VAL A 47 10.08 3.01 -15.28
N TYR A 48 9.79 3.99 -14.44
CA TYR A 48 10.81 4.85 -13.84
C TYR A 48 11.15 4.30 -12.46
N ASP A 49 12.36 3.75 -12.31
CA ASP A 49 12.78 3.11 -11.07
C ASP A 49 12.77 4.09 -9.89
N GLY A 50 12.20 3.65 -8.76
CA GLY A 50 12.02 4.48 -7.55
C GLY A 50 10.98 5.60 -7.65
N ALA A 51 10.21 5.70 -8.75
CA ALA A 51 9.17 6.71 -8.89
C ALA A 51 8.02 6.47 -7.91
N ILE A 52 7.62 7.50 -7.17
CA ILE A 52 6.44 7.48 -6.30
C ILE A 52 5.57 8.68 -6.67
N THR A 53 4.29 8.44 -6.93
CA THR A 53 3.31 9.50 -7.26
C THR A 53 2.05 9.30 -6.42
N ILE A 54 1.54 10.39 -5.87
CA ILE A 54 0.24 10.42 -5.18
C ILE A 54 -0.73 11.19 -6.08
N ILE A 55 -1.82 10.54 -6.48
CA ILE A 55 -2.90 11.16 -7.26
C ILE A 55 -4.12 11.30 -6.34
N GLY A 56 -4.41 12.53 -5.92
CA GLY A 56 -5.42 12.82 -4.90
C GLY A 56 -4.79 13.45 -3.66
N PRO A 57 -5.55 13.59 -2.57
CA PRO A 57 -5.05 14.21 -1.34
C PRO A 57 -4.01 13.32 -0.66
N ASP A 58 -2.97 13.94 -0.13
CA ASP A 58 -2.01 13.27 0.76
C ASP A 58 -2.63 13.12 2.18
N ILE A 59 -2.08 12.24 3.01
CA ILE A 59 -2.58 11.97 4.37
C ILE A 59 -2.63 13.23 5.24
N SER A 60 -1.72 14.18 5.00
CA SER A 60 -1.67 15.48 5.70
C SER A 60 -2.87 16.40 5.37
N GLU A 61 -3.54 16.15 4.25
CA GLU A 61 -4.69 16.91 3.77
C GLU A 61 -6.03 16.20 4.09
N MET A 62 -5.97 14.95 4.56
CA MET A 62 -7.15 14.17 4.90
C MET A 62 -7.75 14.59 6.24
N VAL A 63 -9.08 14.55 6.31
CA VAL A 63 -9.84 14.84 7.52
C VAL A 63 -9.86 13.59 8.41
N PRO A 64 -9.49 13.71 9.70
CA PRO A 64 -9.53 12.59 10.62
C PRO A 64 -10.92 11.93 10.70
N GLN A 65 -10.95 10.64 10.97
CA GLN A 65 -12.15 9.79 11.10
C GLN A 65 -12.99 9.67 9.82
N LYS A 66 -12.45 10.04 8.66
CA LYS A 66 -13.12 9.85 7.35
C LYS A 66 -12.58 8.67 6.57
N LYS A 67 -13.34 8.30 5.54
CA LYS A 67 -13.03 7.23 4.60
C LYS A 67 -12.66 7.80 3.24
N TYR A 68 -11.64 7.23 2.61
CA TYR A 68 -11.13 7.66 1.31
C TYR A 68 -10.94 6.46 0.39
N PRO A 69 -11.17 6.58 -0.94
CA PRO A 69 -10.74 5.56 -1.89
C PRO A 69 -9.22 5.43 -1.90
N LEU A 70 -8.72 4.22 -2.12
CA LEU A 70 -7.29 3.93 -2.23
C LEU A 70 -7.05 3.00 -3.42
N GLY A 71 -6.16 3.42 -4.31
CA GLY A 71 -5.62 2.59 -5.39
C GLY A 71 -4.11 2.46 -5.20
N ILE A 72 -3.62 1.23 -5.03
CA ILE A 72 -2.19 0.94 -5.01
C ILE A 72 -1.85 0.32 -6.36
N LEU A 73 -1.14 1.05 -7.22
CA LEU A 73 -0.60 0.53 -8.47
C LEU A 73 0.93 0.44 -8.35
N ILE A 74 1.45 -0.78 -8.48
CA ILE A 74 2.89 -1.04 -8.48
C ILE A 74 3.27 -1.56 -9.86
N GLU A 75 4.05 -0.79 -10.60
CA GLU A 75 4.58 -1.22 -11.89
C GLU A 75 6.01 -1.70 -11.73
N ILE A 76 6.28 -2.92 -12.18
CA ILE A 76 7.57 -3.59 -12.05
C ILE A 76 8.13 -3.98 -13.41
N ALA A 77 9.46 -3.95 -13.54
CA ALA A 77 10.16 -4.41 -14.73
C ALA A 77 11.46 -5.13 -14.34
N GLY A 78 11.79 -6.19 -15.07
CA GLY A 78 12.95 -7.03 -14.78
C GLY A 78 13.05 -8.17 -15.78
N ALA A 79 14.27 -8.62 -16.07
CA ALA A 79 14.51 -9.62 -17.11
C ALA A 79 13.88 -11.00 -16.82
N GLU A 80 13.64 -11.31 -15.54
CA GLU A 80 13.07 -12.58 -15.07
C GLU A 80 11.60 -12.44 -14.62
N LEU A 81 10.99 -11.25 -14.79
CA LEU A 81 9.60 -11.02 -14.39
C LEU A 81 8.65 -11.43 -15.51
N GLU A 82 7.64 -12.21 -15.14
CA GLU A 82 6.55 -12.66 -16.00
C GLU A 82 5.20 -12.20 -15.43
N GLU A 83 4.16 -12.07 -16.27
CA GLU A 83 2.81 -11.66 -15.83
C GLU A 83 2.26 -12.55 -14.69
N ASP A 84 2.57 -13.85 -14.70
CA ASP A 84 2.17 -14.78 -13.63
C ASP A 84 2.81 -14.44 -12.27
N THR A 85 3.89 -13.65 -12.25
CA THR A 85 4.55 -13.17 -11.03
C THR A 85 3.78 -12.04 -10.36
N GLU A 86 2.90 -11.33 -11.08
CA GLU A 86 2.12 -10.20 -10.57
C GLU A 86 1.35 -10.58 -9.31
N GLY A 87 0.59 -11.68 -9.36
CA GLY A 87 -0.21 -12.14 -8.23
C GLY A 87 0.61 -12.59 -7.01
N VAL A 88 1.84 -13.09 -7.24
CA VAL A 88 2.75 -13.49 -6.15
C VAL A 88 3.24 -12.25 -5.41
N ILE A 89 3.61 -11.19 -6.14
CA ILE A 89 4.10 -9.94 -5.56
C ILE A 89 2.95 -9.13 -4.96
N GLU A 90 1.79 -9.10 -5.61
CA GLU A 90 0.59 -8.41 -5.12
C GLU A 90 0.21 -8.90 -3.72
N ARG A 91 0.30 -10.22 -3.48
CA ARG A 91 0.03 -10.78 -2.16
C ARG A 91 0.99 -10.26 -1.06
N ARG A 92 2.20 -9.82 -1.43
CA ARG A 92 3.18 -9.27 -0.48
C ARG A 92 2.82 -7.84 -0.03
N ILE A 93 1.97 -7.12 -0.76
CA ILE A 93 1.50 -5.78 -0.36
C ILE A 93 0.89 -5.84 1.05
N HIS A 94 0.10 -6.89 1.32
CA HIS A 94 -0.45 -7.12 2.64
C HIS A 94 0.60 -7.25 3.74
N GLU A 95 1.68 -7.99 3.50
CA GLU A 95 2.73 -8.14 4.50
C GLU A 95 3.52 -6.84 4.68
N TYR A 96 3.96 -6.22 3.59
CA TYR A 96 4.77 -5.01 3.63
C TYR A 96 4.02 -3.84 4.28
N ALA A 97 2.73 -3.70 3.99
CA ALA A 97 1.90 -2.67 4.62
C ALA A 97 1.76 -2.89 6.13
N ASN A 98 1.57 -4.14 6.59
CA ASN A 98 1.45 -4.44 8.02
C ASN A 98 2.79 -4.45 8.77
N TYR A 99 3.94 -4.30 8.09
CA TYR A 99 5.21 -4.09 8.79
C TYR A 99 5.39 -2.65 9.26
N ILE A 100 4.57 -1.72 8.79
CA ILE A 100 4.64 -0.30 9.14
C ILE A 100 3.85 -0.08 10.45
N GLU A 101 4.52 0.46 11.47
CA GLU A 101 3.88 0.85 12.73
C GLU A 101 2.71 1.82 12.46
N GLY A 102 1.53 1.51 13.01
CA GLY A 102 0.33 2.32 12.84
C GLY A 102 -0.35 2.19 11.47
N PHE A 103 0.01 1.19 10.66
CA PHE A 103 -0.69 0.85 9.42
C PHE A 103 -1.30 -0.54 9.49
N MET A 104 -2.59 -0.66 9.12
CA MET A 104 -3.29 -1.94 9.13
C MET A 104 -3.92 -2.20 7.76
N HIS A 105 -3.39 -3.22 7.06
CA HIS A 105 -3.93 -3.71 5.80
C HIS A 105 -4.69 -5.02 5.99
N LEU A 106 -5.85 -5.14 5.36
CA LEU A 106 -6.70 -6.33 5.43
C LEU A 106 -7.18 -6.73 4.03
N ASN A 107 -7.33 -8.04 3.81
CA ASN A 107 -7.77 -8.63 2.54
C ASN A 107 -6.74 -8.45 1.41
N GLN A 108 -7.23 -8.42 0.18
CA GLN A 108 -6.48 -8.34 -1.05
C GLN A 108 -7.40 -7.87 -2.18
N ARG A 109 -6.80 -7.34 -3.25
CA ARG A 109 -7.42 -6.87 -4.49
C ARG A 109 -8.39 -5.71 -4.35
#